data_AF-A0A507DLI8-F1
#
_entry.id   AF-A0A507DLI8-F1
#
_cell.length_a   1.000
_cell.length_b   1.000
_cell.length_c   1.000
_cell.angle_alpha   90.00
_cell.angle_beta   90.00
_cell.angle_gamma   90.00
#
_symmetry.space_group_name_H-M   'P 1'
#
loop_
_entity.id
_entity.type
_entity.pdbx_description
1 polymer ?
#
loop_
_entity_poly.entity_id
_entity_poly.type
_entity_poly.pdbx_seq_one_letter_code
_entity_poly.pdbx_strand_id
1 'polypeptide(L)'
;MDWSNADYESFKPNMTTEQAMEWFTAKLARTPEAVDIYQFGKGFFELGAYSRAQCCLQAYLTLPHPSPQARHLLGYCYLNLNEQERALREFKLCVKEGFHEDWQLVVELLVEIAEMKQQEVIRDRHVDQF
;
A
#
# COMPACT_ATOMS: atom_id res chain seq x y z
N MET A 1 -11.69 14.94 8.52
CA MET A 1 -12.11 13.93 9.50
C MET A 1 -11.09 13.96 10.63
N ASP A 2 -11.54 13.85 11.88
CA ASP A 2 -10.61 13.74 13.01
C ASP A 2 -10.18 12.27 13.13
N TRP A 3 -9.01 11.98 12.59
CA TRP A 3 -8.42 10.64 12.55
C TRP A 3 -7.81 10.21 13.90
N SER A 4 -7.76 11.10 14.90
CA SER A 4 -7.20 10.82 16.22
C SER A 4 -8.14 10.08 17.17
N ASN A 5 -9.38 9.82 16.74
CA ASN A 5 -10.42 9.24 17.56
C ASN A 5 -10.37 7.68 17.60
N ALA A 6 -10.61 7.08 18.78
CA ALA A 6 -10.58 5.62 19.03
C ALA A 6 -11.57 4.81 18.16
N ASP A 7 -12.53 5.51 17.57
CA ASP A 7 -13.54 5.04 16.64
C ASP A 7 -13.00 4.19 15.46
N TYR A 8 -11.75 4.39 15.06
CA TYR A 8 -11.11 3.70 13.93
C TYR A 8 -10.29 2.47 14.36
N GLU A 9 -10.21 2.18 15.65
CA GLU A 9 -9.51 0.99 16.17
C GLU A 9 -10.17 -0.33 15.75
N SER A 10 -11.49 -0.29 15.49
CA SER A 10 -12.28 -1.45 15.06
C SER A 10 -11.95 -1.92 13.64
N PHE A 11 -11.32 -1.08 12.81
CA PHE A 11 -10.89 -1.47 11.47
C PHE A 11 -9.64 -2.36 11.57
N LYS A 12 -9.68 -3.55 10.96
CA LYS A 12 -8.59 -4.53 11.05
C LYS A 12 -7.80 -4.58 9.74
N PRO A 13 -6.47 -4.71 9.80
CA PRO A 13 -5.61 -4.67 8.60
C PRO A 13 -5.79 -5.86 7.65
N ASN A 14 -6.40 -6.95 8.10
CA ASN A 14 -6.61 -8.18 7.34
C ASN A 14 -8.07 -8.39 6.91
N MET A 15 -8.87 -7.32 6.85
CA MET A 15 -10.24 -7.38 6.34
C MET A 15 -10.24 -7.70 4.84
N THR A 16 -11.19 -8.52 4.40
CA THR A 16 -11.50 -8.65 2.98
C THR A 16 -12.14 -7.36 2.45
N THR A 17 -12.19 -7.17 1.14
CA THR A 17 -12.88 -6.03 0.53
C THR A 17 -14.32 -5.94 1.01
N GLU A 18 -15.03 -7.06 1.10
CA GLU A 18 -16.42 -7.12 1.59
C GLU A 18 -16.52 -6.64 3.04
N GLN A 19 -15.65 -7.14 3.92
CA GLN A 19 -15.61 -6.73 5.33
C GLN A 19 -15.27 -5.25 5.50
N ALA A 20 -14.34 -4.72 4.68
CA ALA A 20 -14.02 -3.30 4.69
C ALA A 20 -15.23 -2.47 4.25
N MET A 21 -15.96 -2.90 3.22
CA MET A 21 -17.16 -2.22 2.73
C MET A 21 -18.32 -2.25 3.74
N GLU A 22 -18.51 -3.36 4.45
CA GLU A 22 -19.46 -3.45 5.56
C GLU A 22 -19.08 -2.48 6.68
N TRP A 23 -17.80 -2.43 7.04
CA TRP A 23 -17.29 -1.52 8.06
C TRP A 23 -17.51 -0.05 7.65
N PHE A 24 -17.21 0.32 6.40
CA PHE A 24 -17.45 1.67 5.90
C PHE A 24 -18.94 2.01 5.90
N THR A 25 -19.80 1.07 5.51
CA THR A 25 -21.25 1.27 5.49
C THR A 25 -21.79 1.53 6.90
N ALA A 26 -21.35 0.74 7.88
CA ALA A 26 -21.71 0.95 9.28
C ALA A 26 -21.18 2.30 9.81
N LYS A 27 -19.95 2.69 9.44
CA LYS A 27 -19.32 3.93 9.91
C LYS A 27 -19.95 5.18 9.32
N LEU A 28 -20.30 5.15 8.03
CA LEU A 28 -20.86 6.30 7.31
C LEU A 28 -22.39 6.36 7.40
N ALA A 29 -23.04 5.29 7.87
CA ALA A 29 -24.50 5.12 7.85
C ALA A 29 -25.11 5.28 6.44
N ARG A 30 -24.32 4.97 5.40
CA ARG A 30 -24.69 4.98 3.99
C ARG A 30 -23.72 4.11 3.18
N THR A 31 -24.08 3.80 1.94
CA THR A 31 -23.15 3.14 1.01
C THR A 31 -21.90 4.02 0.81
N PRO A 32 -20.70 3.47 1.00
CA PRO A 32 -19.45 4.20 0.76
C PRO A 32 -19.23 4.43 -0.74
N GLU A 33 -18.76 5.62 -1.08
CA GLU A 33 -18.34 5.98 -2.42
C GLU A 33 -16.83 5.78 -2.56
N ALA A 34 -16.34 5.78 -3.81
CA ALA A 34 -14.90 5.64 -4.08
C ALA A 34 -14.08 6.71 -3.34
N VAL A 35 -14.59 7.95 -3.28
CA VAL A 35 -13.93 9.04 -2.54
C VAL A 35 -13.80 8.73 -1.05
N ASP A 36 -14.82 8.13 -0.42
CA ASP A 36 -14.76 7.80 1.01
C ASP A 36 -13.66 6.79 1.29
N ILE A 37 -13.62 5.72 0.49
CA ILE A 37 -12.68 4.60 0.67
C ILE A 37 -11.24 5.09 0.46
N TYR A 38 -11.02 5.96 -0.53
CA TYR A 38 -9.72 6.60 -0.73
C TYR A 38 -9.32 7.48 0.46
N GLN A 39 -10.25 8.27 1.00
CA GLN A 39 -9.98 9.12 2.17
C GLN A 39 -9.65 8.28 3.41
N PHE A 40 -10.29 7.13 3.61
CA PHE A 40 -9.90 6.17 4.65
C PHE A 40 -8.48 5.64 4.46
N GLY A 41 -8.13 5.20 3.25
CA GLY A 41 -6.78 4.75 2.96
C GLY A 41 -5.72 5.82 3.20
N LYS A 42 -5.97 7.05 2.73
CA LYS A 42 -5.09 8.20 2.95
C LYS A 42 -4.98 8.59 4.42
N GLY A 43 -6.10 8.61 5.15
CA GLY A 43 -6.12 8.91 6.58
C GLY A 43 -5.31 7.90 7.40
N PHE A 44 -5.50 6.60 7.16
CA PHE A 44 -4.69 5.58 7.82
C PHE A 44 -3.20 5.69 7.45
N PHE A 45 -2.88 6.09 6.22
CA PHE A 45 -1.50 6.33 5.80
C PHE A 45 -0.87 7.50 6.58
N GLU A 46 -1.58 8.62 6.70
CA GLU A 46 -1.14 9.80 7.45
C GLU A 46 -0.93 9.51 8.95
N LEU A 47 -1.68 8.56 9.50
CA LEU A 47 -1.52 8.06 10.87
C LEU A 47 -0.35 7.06 11.04
N GLY A 48 0.31 6.65 9.96
CA GLY A 48 1.31 5.59 9.97
C GLY A 48 0.72 4.17 10.17
N ALA A 49 -0.60 4.01 10.07
CA ALA A 49 -1.27 2.73 10.16
C ALA A 49 -1.22 1.98 8.82
N TYR A 50 0.00 1.69 8.34
CA TYR A 50 0.26 1.24 6.97
C TYR A 50 -0.48 -0.04 6.58
N SER A 51 -0.64 -1.01 7.49
CA SER A 51 -1.39 -2.23 7.18
C SER A 51 -2.89 -1.98 6.98
N ARG A 52 -3.47 -1.01 7.72
CA ARG A 52 -4.87 -0.60 7.52
C ARG A 52 -5.04 0.21 6.24
N ALA A 53 -4.10 1.13 5.99
CA ALA A 53 -4.05 1.91 4.76
C ALA A 53 -3.97 0.99 3.53
N GLN A 54 -3.09 -0.02 3.57
CA GLN A 54 -2.95 -1.03 2.53
C GLN A 54 -4.30 -1.71 2.23
N CYS A 55 -5.02 -2.17 3.26
CA CYS A 55 -6.33 -2.81 3.09
C CYS A 55 -7.33 -1.88 2.39
N CYS A 56 -7.45 -0.62 2.83
CA CYS A 56 -8.35 0.36 2.20
C CYS A 56 -7.96 0.69 0.76
N LEU A 57 -6.68 0.90 0.49
CA LEU A 57 -6.17 1.25 -0.84
C LEU A 57 -6.31 0.09 -1.82
N GLN A 58 -6.10 -1.15 -1.36
CA GLN A 58 -6.38 -2.35 -2.15
C GLN A 58 -7.87 -2.45 -2.50
N ALA A 59 -8.77 -2.23 -1.53
CA ALA A 59 -10.21 -2.19 -1.79
C ALA A 59 -10.58 -1.09 -2.80
N TYR A 60 -10.04 0.12 -2.64
CA TYR A 60 -10.25 1.24 -3.57
C TYR A 60 -9.80 0.93 -5.00
N LEU A 61 -8.65 0.26 -5.17
CA LEU A 61 -8.12 -0.10 -6.49
C LEU A 61 -8.97 -1.15 -7.22
N THR A 62 -9.94 -1.79 -6.56
CA THR A 62 -10.92 -2.68 -7.21
C THR A 62 -12.10 -1.93 -7.84
N LEU A 63 -12.26 -0.65 -7.53
CA LEU A 63 -13.37 0.17 -8.01
C LEU A 63 -13.12 0.69 -9.44
N PRO A 64 -14.19 1.10 -10.17
CA PRO A 64 -14.03 1.70 -11.49
C PRO A 64 -13.22 3.01 -11.45
N HIS A 65 -12.30 3.16 -12.41
CA HIS A 65 -11.48 4.36 -12.61
C HIS A 65 -10.71 4.83 -11.35
N PRO A 66 -9.90 3.96 -10.72
CA PRO A 66 -9.16 4.35 -9.54
C PRO A 66 -8.09 5.41 -9.90
N SER A 67 -7.86 6.32 -8.97
CA SER A 67 -6.79 7.31 -9.07
C SER A 67 -5.40 6.64 -9.01
N PRO A 68 -4.46 6.96 -9.92
CA PRO A 68 -3.08 6.45 -9.86
C PRO A 68 -2.37 6.77 -8.54
N GLN A 69 -2.72 7.88 -7.89
CA GLN A 69 -2.22 8.29 -6.57
C GLN A 69 -2.51 7.24 -5.48
N ALA A 70 -3.53 6.40 -5.63
CA ALA A 70 -3.77 5.30 -4.70
C ALA A 70 -2.68 4.22 -4.81
N ARG A 71 -2.15 3.95 -6.01
CA ARG A 71 -1.00 3.04 -6.19
C ARG A 71 0.26 3.60 -5.57
N HIS A 72 0.50 4.89 -5.74
CA HIS A 72 1.61 5.60 -5.10
C HIS A 72 1.56 5.41 -3.57
N LEU A 73 0.43 5.75 -2.94
CA LEU A 73 0.25 5.56 -1.49
C LEU A 73 0.38 4.09 -1.08
N LEU A 74 -0.14 3.15 -1.88
CA LEU A 74 -0.02 1.72 -1.61
C LEU A 74 1.44 1.26 -1.69
N GLY A 75 2.21 1.78 -2.64
CA GLY A 75 3.66 1.56 -2.74
C GLY A 75 4.39 1.97 -1.47
N TYR A 76 4.10 3.16 -0.94
CA TYR A 76 4.67 3.60 0.34
C TYR A 76 4.18 2.77 1.53
N CYS A 77 2.92 2.31 1.54
CA CYS A 77 2.46 1.37 2.56
C CYS A 77 3.34 0.11 2.57
N TYR A 78 3.60 -0.48 1.39
CA TYR A 78 4.47 -1.65 1.28
C TYR A 78 5.91 -1.37 1.72
N LEU A 79 6.49 -0.20 1.38
CA LEU A 79 7.84 0.15 1.87
C LEU A 79 7.90 0.20 3.39
N ASN A 80 6.91 0.84 4.03
CA ASN A 80 6.87 0.92 5.49
C ASN A 80 6.55 -0.42 6.18
N LEU A 81 6.05 -1.40 5.42
CA LEU A 81 5.83 -2.77 5.86
C LEU A 81 7.00 -3.70 5.49
N ASN A 82 8.11 -3.16 4.99
CA ASN A 82 9.29 -3.91 4.51
C ASN A 82 8.99 -4.88 3.36
N GLU A 83 7.99 -4.58 2.53
CA GLU A 83 7.61 -5.38 1.37
C GLU A 83 8.09 -4.73 0.06
N GLN A 84 9.41 -4.58 -0.10
CA GLN A 84 10.03 -3.81 -1.19
C GLN A 84 9.61 -4.28 -2.59
N GLU A 85 9.50 -5.59 -2.85
CA GLU A 85 9.08 -6.08 -4.16
C GLU A 85 7.63 -5.73 -4.48
N ARG A 86 6.76 -5.66 -3.47
CA ARG A 86 5.36 -5.26 -3.64
C ARG A 86 5.27 -3.75 -3.87
N ALA A 87 6.05 -2.97 -3.13
CA ALA A 87 6.18 -1.53 -3.35
C ALA A 87 6.61 -1.22 -4.80
N LEU A 88 7.69 -1.86 -5.26
CA LEU A 88 8.21 -1.68 -6.61
C LEU A 88 7.16 -1.98 -7.69
N ARG A 89 6.32 -3.01 -7.48
CA ARG A 89 5.24 -3.33 -8.44
C ARG A 89 4.22 -2.21 -8.53
N GLU A 90 3.77 -1.66 -7.42
CA GLU A 90 2.79 -0.57 -7.42
C GLU A 90 3.35 0.72 -8.04
N PHE A 91 4.58 1.10 -7.71
CA PHE A 91 5.23 2.28 -8.30
C PHE A 91 5.41 2.13 -9.82
N LYS A 92 5.81 0.94 -10.31
CA LYS A 92 5.88 0.68 -11.76
C LYS A 92 4.53 0.84 -12.45
N LEU A 93 3.45 0.36 -11.84
CA LEU A 93 2.10 0.52 -12.38
C LEU A 93 1.68 2.00 -12.37
N CYS A 94 1.99 2.72 -11.29
CA CYS A 94 1.72 4.16 -11.16
C CYS A 94 2.40 4.98 -12.27
N VAL A 95 3.70 4.76 -12.50
CA VAL A 95 4.45 5.40 -13.59
C VAL A 95 3.89 5.06 -14.96
N LYS A 96 3.51 3.80 -15.18
CA LYS A 96 2.90 3.35 -16.44
C LYS A 96 1.56 4.02 -16.73
N GLU A 97 0.79 4.34 -15.69
CA GLU A 97 -0.48 5.05 -15.77
C GLU A 97 -0.32 6.58 -15.93
N GLY A 98 0.91 7.09 -16.04
CA GLY A 98 1.22 8.50 -16.32
C GLY A 98 1.58 9.33 -15.09
N PHE A 99 1.73 8.71 -13.92
CA PHE A 99 2.17 9.39 -12.71
C PHE A 99 3.70 9.34 -12.59
N HIS A 100 4.37 10.36 -13.14
CA HIS A 100 5.83 10.35 -13.30
C HIS A 100 6.63 10.72 -12.03
N GLU A 101 5.96 11.10 -10.93
CA GLU A 101 6.65 11.43 -9.67
C GLU A 101 7.42 10.23 -9.09
N ASP A 102 6.99 9.01 -9.41
CA ASP A 102 7.58 7.77 -8.87
C ASP A 102 8.73 7.19 -9.72
N TRP A 103 9.06 7.75 -10.88
CA TRP A 103 10.06 7.17 -11.78
C TRP A 103 11.42 6.99 -11.08
N GLN A 104 11.86 8.02 -10.35
CA GLN A 104 13.15 7.98 -9.67
C GLN A 104 13.15 6.88 -8.58
N LEU A 105 12.08 6.80 -7.80
CA LEU A 105 11.90 5.79 -6.76
C LEU A 105 11.88 4.37 -7.34
N VAL A 106 11.29 4.16 -8.51
CA VAL A 106 11.34 2.87 -9.22
C VAL A 106 12.77 2.46 -9.55
N VAL A 107 13.60 3.41 -10.01
CA VAL A 107 15.01 3.14 -10.34
C VAL A 107 15.80 2.81 -9.07
N GLU A 108 15.63 3.58 -8.01
CA GLU A 108 16.30 3.37 -6.71
C GLU A 108 15.96 1.97 -6.15
N LEU A 109 14.68 1.63 -6.04
CA LEU A 109 14.24 0.32 -5.56
C LEU A 109 14.73 -0.84 -6.43
N LEU A 110 14.87 -0.64 -7.74
CA LEU A 110 15.42 -1.67 -8.63
C LEU A 110 16.89 -1.96 -8.33
N VAL A 111 17.68 -0.93 -8.08
CA VAL A 111 19.10 -1.07 -7.73
C VAL A 111 19.23 -1.75 -6.37
N GLU A 112 18.53 -1.26 -5.36
CA GLU A 112 18.58 -1.83 -4.00
C GLU A 112 18.21 -3.32 -3.97
N ILE A 113 17.10 -3.69 -4.61
CA ILE A 113 16.66 -5.09 -4.67
C ILE A 113 17.68 -5.97 -5.42
N ALA A 114 18.34 -5.45 -6.46
CA ALA A 114 19.36 -6.19 -7.19
C ALA A 114 20.63 -6.41 -6.34
N GLU A 115 21.07 -5.38 -5.61
CA GLU A 115 22.22 -5.46 -4.70
C GLU A 115 21.96 -6.45 -3.56
N MET A 116 20.78 -6.40 -2.95
CA MET A 116 20.38 -7.35 -1.89
C MET A 116 20.43 -8.79 -2.39
N LYS A 117 19.85 -9.07 -3.57
CA LYS A 117 19.88 -10.41 -4.17
C LYS A 117 21.29 -10.89 -4.48
N GLN A 118 22.16 -9.99 -4.94
CA GLN A 118 23.56 -10.34 -5.18
C GLN A 118 24.29 -10.70 -3.88
N GLN A 119 24.06 -9.94 -2.81
CA GLN A 119 24.63 -10.22 -1.49
C GLN A 119 24.15 -11.55 -0.91
N GLU A 120 22.85 -11.87 -1.06
CA GLU A 120 22.30 -13.16 -0.64
C GLU A 120 22.96 -14.33 -1.38
N VAL A 121 23.10 -14.25 -2.71
CA VAL A 121 23.80 -15.30 -3.49
C VAL A 121 25.25 -15.48 -3.05
N ILE A 122 25.96 -14.38 -2.76
CA ILE A 122 27.32 -14.44 -2.23
C ILE A 122 27.34 -15.10 -0.85
N ARG A 123 26.40 -14.75 0.03
CA ARG A 123 26.29 -15.33 1.38
C ARG A 123 26.04 -16.84 1.31
N ASP A 124 25.08 -17.27 0.51
CA ASP A 124 24.69 -18.69 0.43
C ASP A 124 25.84 -19.54 -0.12
N ARG A 125 26.59 -19.04 -1.11
CA ARG A 125 27.82 -19.70 -1.61
C ARG A 125 28.91 -19.85 -0.55
N HIS A 126 29.01 -18.96 0.43
CA HIS A 126 29.99 -19.07 1.51
C HIS A 126 29.52 -20.05 2.61
N VAL A 127 28.21 -20.24 2.78
CA VAL A 127 27.66 -21.22 3.75
C VAL A 127 27.88 -22.65 3.26
N ASP A 128 27.79 -22.90 1.95
CA ASP A 128 28.00 -24.23 1.34
C ASP A 128 29.47 -24.71 1.30
N GLN A 129 30.43 -23.87 1.74
CA GLN A 129 31.87 -24.18 1.74
C GLN A 129 32.42 -24.69 3.09
N PHE A 130 31.54 -24.96 4.06
CA PHE A 130 31.88 -25.50 5.39
C PHE A 130 31.05 -26.75 5.71
#